data_AF-A0A838HGB0-F1
#
_entry.id   AF-A0A838HGB0-F1
#
_cell.length_a   1.000
_cell.length_b   1.000
_cell.length_c   1.000
_cell.angle_alpha   90.00
_cell.angle_beta   90.00
_cell.angle_gamma   90.00
#
_symmetry.space_group_name_H-M   'P 1'
#
loop_
_entity.id
_entity.type
_entity.pdbx_description
1 polymer ?
#
loop_
_entity_poly.entity_id
_entity_poly.type
_entity_poly.pdbx_seq_one_letter_code
_entity_poly.pdbx_strand_id
1 'polypeptide(L)'
;MAATEVKLFRKGFGLKSEVLPLLAESYHSQLVDGIVAAGHLLEAGDVTFHLAKEFGFCYGVDRAVEYAYETRRKFPDRRIFLTGEIIHNPFVNEQLRDMGIGFLSGAYAAGDGVGMAELQAEDVVLLPAFGVTTDEM
;
A
#
# COMPACT_ATOMS: atom_id res chain seq x y z
N MET A 1 23.07 -6.45 27.04
CA MET A 1 21.68 -6.56 26.55
C MET A 1 21.56 -7.89 25.82
N ALA A 2 20.67 -8.77 26.24
CA ALA A 2 20.42 -10.01 25.52
C ALA A 2 19.80 -9.64 24.15
N ALA A 3 20.38 -10.13 23.06
CA ALA A 3 19.81 -9.95 21.73
C ALA A 3 18.48 -10.74 21.69
N THR A 4 17.36 -10.02 21.68
CA THR A 4 16.06 -10.64 21.39
C THR A 4 16.14 -11.21 19.99
N GLU A 5 15.92 -12.51 19.85
CA GLU A 5 15.94 -13.17 18.55
C GLU A 5 14.77 -12.65 17.71
N VAL A 6 15.06 -11.69 16.81
CA VAL A 6 14.04 -11.12 15.93
C VAL A 6 13.71 -12.14 14.86
N LYS A 7 12.50 -12.73 14.96
CA LYS A 7 11.99 -13.64 13.93
C LYS A 7 11.68 -12.85 12.66
N LEU A 8 12.62 -12.88 11.71
CA LEU A 8 12.50 -12.18 10.43
C LEU A 8 11.67 -13.00 9.42
N PHE A 9 10.60 -12.39 8.91
CA PHE A 9 9.81 -12.95 7.80
C PHE A 9 10.19 -12.25 6.50
N ARG A 10 10.80 -12.99 5.56
CA ARG A 10 11.30 -12.43 4.28
C ARG A 10 10.28 -12.42 3.13
N LYS A 11 9.08 -12.97 3.37
CA LYS A 11 7.98 -13.07 2.41
C LYS A 11 6.72 -12.47 3.03
N GLY A 12 5.71 -12.17 2.21
CA GLY A 12 4.40 -11.74 2.68
C GLY A 12 3.70 -12.85 3.47
N PHE A 13 2.46 -12.62 3.85
CA PHE A 13 1.67 -13.58 4.62
C PHE A 13 1.15 -14.77 3.79
N GLY A 14 1.42 -14.77 2.47
CA GLY A 14 0.96 -15.82 1.56
C GLY A 14 -0.54 -15.70 1.28
N LEU A 15 -1.09 -14.49 1.45
CA LEU A 15 -2.51 -14.17 1.27
C LEU A 15 -2.76 -13.45 -0.06
N LYS A 16 -1.74 -13.36 -0.93
CA LYS A 16 -1.81 -12.75 -2.27
C LYS A 16 -3.08 -13.12 -3.04
N SER A 17 -3.43 -14.40 -3.12
CA SER A 17 -4.63 -14.84 -3.85
C SER A 17 -5.94 -14.31 -3.28
N GLU A 18 -5.97 -13.99 -1.98
CA GLU A 18 -7.15 -13.44 -1.30
C GLU A 18 -7.26 -11.92 -1.48
N VAL A 19 -6.13 -11.21 -1.64
CA VAL A 19 -6.13 -9.74 -1.76
C VAL A 19 -6.10 -9.25 -3.20
N LEU A 20 -5.60 -10.06 -4.14
CA LEU A 20 -5.53 -9.72 -5.56
C LEU A 20 -6.87 -9.25 -6.16
N PRO A 21 -8.03 -9.86 -5.86
CA PRO A 21 -9.30 -9.36 -6.39
C PRO A 21 -9.63 -7.92 -5.96
N LEU A 22 -9.34 -7.56 -4.70
CA LEU A 22 -9.56 -6.21 -4.17
C LEU A 22 -8.61 -5.21 -4.82
N LEU A 23 -7.34 -5.57 -4.98
CA LEU A 23 -6.36 -4.74 -5.70
C LEU A 23 -6.76 -4.56 -7.17
N ALA A 24 -7.30 -5.62 -7.80
CA ALA A 24 -7.77 -5.57 -9.17
C ALA A 24 -8.93 -4.59 -9.34
N GLU A 25 -9.93 -4.67 -8.46
CA GLU A 25 -11.07 -3.74 -8.45
C GLU A 25 -10.64 -2.28 -8.24
N SER A 26 -9.67 -2.04 -7.35
CA SER A 26 -9.21 -0.69 -7.03
C SER A 26 -8.34 -0.04 -8.10
N TYR A 27 -7.55 -0.81 -8.86
CA TYR A 27 -6.45 -0.26 -9.66
C TYR A 27 -6.42 -0.70 -11.12
N HIS A 28 -7.26 -1.63 -11.57
CA HIS A 28 -7.35 -2.02 -12.98
C HIS A 28 -8.44 -1.25 -13.74
N SER A 29 -8.20 -1.03 -15.03
CA SER A 29 -9.11 -0.29 -15.91
C SER A 29 -9.27 -0.99 -17.25
N GLN A 30 -10.50 -1.37 -17.58
CA GLN A 30 -10.84 -2.00 -18.86
C GLN A 30 -10.49 -1.10 -20.06
N LEU A 31 -10.58 0.22 -19.90
CA LEU A 31 -10.18 1.17 -20.94
C LEU A 31 -8.68 1.06 -21.20
N VAL A 32 -7.87 1.09 -20.14
CA VAL A 32 -6.40 0.97 -20.24
C VAL A 32 -6.02 -0.38 -20.84
N ASP A 33 -6.65 -1.47 -20.39
CA ASP A 33 -6.44 -2.81 -20.95
C ASP A 33 -6.73 -2.83 -22.46
N GLY A 34 -7.80 -2.16 -22.89
CA GLY A 34 -8.13 -1.99 -24.30
C GLY A 34 -7.07 -1.24 -25.09
N ILE A 35 -6.53 -0.14 -24.54
CA ILE A 35 -5.46 0.65 -25.18
C ILE A 35 -4.18 -0.17 -25.30
N VAL A 36 -3.81 -0.94 -24.26
CA VAL A 36 -2.65 -1.84 -24.29
C VAL A 36 -2.83 -2.92 -25.35
N ALA A 37 -3.99 -3.57 -25.39
CA ALA A 37 -4.30 -4.60 -26.40
C ALA A 37 -4.28 -4.06 -27.84
N ALA A 38 -4.58 -2.78 -28.04
CA ALA A 38 -4.53 -2.08 -29.32
C ALA A 38 -3.12 -1.58 -29.71
N GLY A 39 -2.07 -1.90 -28.93
CA GLY A 39 -0.71 -1.48 -29.23
C GLY A 39 -0.34 -0.11 -28.67
N HIS A 40 -0.93 0.28 -27.53
CA HIS A 40 -0.68 1.53 -26.81
C HIS A 40 -1.13 2.81 -27.54
N LEU A 41 -2.10 2.68 -28.45
CA LEU A 41 -2.65 3.79 -29.20
C LEU A 41 -4.18 3.69 -29.22
N LEU A 42 -4.85 4.81 -28.97
CA LEU A 42 -6.30 4.92 -29.06
C LEU A 42 -6.67 6.17 -29.85
N GLU A 43 -7.44 5.99 -30.91
CA GLU A 43 -7.99 7.09 -31.71
C GLU A 43 -9.46 7.29 -31.35
N ALA A 44 -9.81 8.53 -30.98
CA ALA A 44 -11.16 8.94 -30.65
C ALA A 44 -11.50 10.21 -31.44
N GLY A 45 -12.02 10.02 -32.66
CA GLY A 45 -12.29 11.11 -33.59
C GLY A 45 -10.99 11.75 -34.09
N ASP A 46 -10.81 13.03 -33.81
CA ASP A 46 -9.62 13.81 -34.14
C ASP A 46 -8.55 13.81 -33.02
N VAL A 47 -8.79 13.07 -31.94
CA VAL A 47 -7.86 12.95 -30.81
C VAL A 47 -7.17 11.59 -30.81
N THR A 48 -5.83 11.61 -30.72
CA THR A 48 -5.01 10.39 -30.57
C THR A 48 -4.39 10.37 -29.17
N PHE A 49 -4.67 9.30 -28.42
CA PHE A 49 -4.04 9.02 -27.15
C PHE A 49 -2.88 8.04 -27.35
N HIS A 50 -1.70 8.41 -26.84
CA HIS A 50 -0.55 7.53 -26.76
C HIS A 50 -0.35 7.11 -25.31
N LEU A 51 -0.41 5.80 -25.06
CA LEU A 51 -0.10 5.25 -23.75
C LEU A 51 1.39 4.87 -23.70
N ALA A 52 2.07 5.16 -22.60
CA ALA A 52 3.43 4.68 -22.41
C ALA A 52 3.45 3.15 -22.41
N LYS A 53 4.56 2.54 -22.83
CA LYS A 53 4.73 1.07 -22.78
C LYS A 53 4.93 0.58 -21.36
N GLU A 54 5.66 1.35 -20.57
CA GLU A 54 5.94 1.12 -19.16
C GLU A 54 5.23 2.20 -18.35
N PHE A 55 4.22 1.81 -17.57
CA PHE A 55 3.43 2.71 -16.75
C PHE A 55 2.81 1.97 -15.56
N GLY A 56 2.28 2.71 -14.58
CA GLY A 56 1.64 2.15 -13.41
C GLY A 56 2.61 1.94 -12.24
N PHE A 57 2.29 0.97 -11.38
CA PHE A 57 3.07 0.68 -10.18
C PHE A 57 4.35 -0.08 -10.52
N CYS A 58 5.44 0.30 -9.84
CA CYS A 58 6.65 -0.49 -9.86
C CYS A 58 6.54 -1.64 -8.84
N TYR A 59 7.37 -2.65 -8.99
CA TYR A 59 7.38 -3.82 -8.10
C TYR A 59 7.44 -3.48 -6.60
N GLY A 60 8.20 -2.44 -6.22
CA GLY A 60 8.30 -2.01 -4.83
C GLY A 60 6.98 -1.44 -4.29
N VAL A 61 6.26 -0.69 -5.12
CA VAL A 61 4.94 -0.13 -4.79
C VAL A 61 3.91 -1.24 -4.70
N ASP A 62 3.83 -2.11 -5.71
CA ASP A 62 2.92 -3.26 -5.71
C ASP A 62 3.07 -4.08 -4.43
N ARG A 63 4.31 -4.39 -4.07
CA ARG A 63 4.61 -5.19 -2.88
C ARG A 63 4.22 -4.48 -1.59
N ALA A 64 4.45 -3.17 -1.47
CA ALA A 64 4.08 -2.42 -0.28
C ALA A 64 2.56 -2.38 -0.11
N VAL A 65 1.82 -2.10 -1.19
CA VAL A 65 0.35 -2.08 -1.17
C VAL A 65 -0.20 -3.49 -0.89
N GLU A 66 0.33 -4.53 -1.55
CA GLU A 66 -0.04 -5.93 -1.28
C GLU A 66 0.15 -6.27 0.19
N TYR A 67 1.28 -5.91 0.79
CA TYR A 67 1.55 -6.15 2.21
C TYR A 67 0.56 -5.45 3.14
N ALA A 68 0.17 -4.21 2.85
CA ALA A 68 -0.82 -3.51 3.67
C ALA A 68 -2.18 -4.25 3.66
N TYR A 69 -2.62 -4.69 2.48
CA TYR A 69 -3.85 -5.48 2.32
C TYR A 69 -3.74 -6.85 3.02
N GLU A 70 -2.65 -7.58 2.82
CA GLU A 70 -2.42 -8.87 3.48
C GLU A 70 -2.39 -8.70 5.01
N THR A 71 -1.81 -7.60 5.52
CA THR A 71 -1.73 -7.33 6.96
C THR A 71 -3.13 -7.10 7.54
N ARG A 72 -3.96 -6.29 6.88
CA ARG A 72 -5.35 -6.06 7.29
C ARG A 72 -6.13 -7.37 7.33
N ARG A 73 -5.95 -8.23 6.32
CA ARG A 73 -6.58 -9.55 6.22
C ARG A 73 -6.08 -10.52 7.30
N LYS A 74 -4.77 -10.51 7.58
CA LYS A 74 -4.11 -11.41 8.53
C LYS A 74 -4.49 -11.12 9.97
N PHE A 75 -4.63 -9.84 10.31
CA PHE A 75 -4.85 -9.38 11.68
C PHE A 75 -6.16 -8.61 11.79
N PRO A 76 -7.33 -9.18 11.49
CA PRO A 76 -8.60 -8.44 11.40
C PRO A 76 -8.98 -7.70 12.68
N ASP A 77 -8.56 -8.20 13.85
CA ASP A 77 -8.95 -7.66 15.15
C ASP A 77 -7.88 -6.75 15.79
N ARG A 78 -6.76 -6.50 15.11
CA ARG A 78 -5.67 -5.64 15.63
C ARG A 78 -5.73 -4.24 15.04
N ARG A 79 -5.24 -3.26 15.80
CA ARG A 79 -4.94 -1.94 15.25
C ARG A 79 -3.72 -2.06 14.35
N ILE A 80 -3.81 -1.44 13.18
CA ILE A 80 -2.76 -1.45 12.18
C ILE A 80 -2.44 0.01 11.88
N PHE A 81 -1.16 0.33 11.87
CA PHE A 81 -0.67 1.68 11.64
C PHE A 81 0.40 1.68 10.57
N LEU A 82 0.41 2.73 9.75
CA LEU A 82 1.56 3.12 8.95
C LEU A 82 2.30 4.25 9.68
N THR A 83 3.63 4.24 9.66
CA THR A 83 4.42 5.34 10.24
C THR A 83 4.19 6.66 9.51
N GLY A 84 3.81 6.62 8.23
CA GLY A 84 3.45 7.77 7.39
C GLY A 84 2.70 7.29 6.14
N GLU A 85 2.73 8.04 5.05
CA GLU A 85 2.14 7.56 3.79
C GLU A 85 2.87 6.31 3.27
N ILE A 86 2.15 5.34 2.71
CA ILE A 86 2.78 4.11 2.20
C ILE A 86 3.60 4.37 0.93
N ILE A 87 3.07 5.26 0.09
CA ILE A 87 3.61 5.80 -1.16
C ILE A 87 3.02 7.20 -1.37
N HIS A 88 3.65 8.03 -2.20
CA HIS A 88 3.14 9.36 -2.58
C HIS A 88 1.95 9.31 -3.55
N ASN A 89 0.86 8.66 -3.14
CA ASN A 89 -0.38 8.57 -3.89
C ASN A 89 -1.58 8.75 -2.95
N PRO A 90 -2.29 9.89 -3.02
CA PRO A 90 -3.41 10.17 -2.13
C PRO A 90 -4.51 9.14 -2.16
N PHE A 91 -4.87 8.66 -3.36
CA PHE A 91 -5.92 7.66 -3.54
C PHE A 91 -5.59 6.34 -2.82
N VAL A 92 -4.35 5.87 -2.93
CA VAL A 92 -3.91 4.65 -2.23
C VAL A 92 -3.97 4.84 -0.71
N ASN A 93 -3.49 5.97 -0.19
CA ASN A 93 -3.51 6.21 1.26
C ASN A 93 -4.93 6.36 1.82
N GLU A 94 -5.85 6.99 1.06
CA GLU A 94 -7.26 7.07 1.42
C GLU A 94 -7.90 5.69 1.47
N GLN A 95 -7.67 4.83 0.48
CA GLN A 95 -8.16 3.45 0.53
C GLN A 95 -7.67 2.69 1.76
N LEU A 96 -6.39 2.81 2.12
CA LEU A 96 -5.85 2.15 3.31
C LEU A 96 -6.48 2.70 4.59
N ARG A 97 -6.75 4.00 4.65
CA ARG A 97 -7.49 4.63 5.76
C ARG A 97 -8.90 4.06 5.87
N ASP A 98 -9.62 3.95 4.75
CA ASP A 98 -10.97 3.41 4.71
C ASP A 98 -11.02 1.93 5.13
N MET A 99 -9.92 1.20 4.92
CA MET A 99 -9.70 -0.15 5.45
C MET A 99 -9.35 -0.19 6.94
N GLY A 100 -9.35 0.96 7.63
CA GLY A 100 -9.06 1.07 9.06
C GLY A 100 -7.57 0.98 9.41
N ILE A 101 -6.68 1.33 8.48
CA ILE A 101 -5.25 1.51 8.77
C ILE A 101 -5.02 2.96 9.22
N GLY A 102 -4.50 3.13 10.43
CA GLY A 102 -4.14 4.43 10.99
C GLY A 102 -2.79 4.94 10.47
N PHE A 103 -2.53 6.23 10.65
CA PHE A 103 -1.29 6.88 10.23
C PHE A 103 -0.70 7.63 11.43
N LEU A 104 0.56 7.33 11.78
CA LEU A 104 1.19 7.88 12.98
C LEU A 104 1.82 9.25 12.75
N SER A 105 2.07 9.63 11.49
CA SER A 105 2.66 10.92 11.13
C SER A 105 2.24 11.39 9.74
N GLY A 106 2.66 12.60 9.38
CA GLY A 106 2.47 13.19 8.06
C GLY A 106 1.04 13.70 7.82
N ALA A 107 0.74 14.01 6.55
CA ALA A 107 -0.53 14.62 6.13
C ALA A 107 -1.76 13.72 6.35
N TYR A 108 -1.54 12.41 6.54
CA TYR A 108 -2.61 11.43 6.71
C TYR A 108 -2.87 11.06 8.16
N ALA A 109 -2.02 11.48 9.09
CA ALA A 109 -2.27 11.33 10.52
C ALA A 109 -3.60 12.00 10.85
N ALA A 110 -4.55 11.19 11.29
CA ALA A 110 -5.79 11.74 11.79
C ALA A 110 -5.46 12.57 13.04
N GLY A 111 -6.18 13.67 13.27
CA GLY A 111 -6.06 14.44 14.51
C GLY A 111 -6.59 13.68 15.74
N ASP A 112 -6.66 12.35 15.68
CA ASP A 112 -7.16 11.43 16.70
C ASP A 112 -6.12 11.18 17.81
N GLY A 113 -4.90 11.68 17.65
CA GLY A 113 -3.90 11.78 18.72
C GLY A 113 -3.16 10.47 19.01
N VAL A 114 -3.22 9.50 18.09
CA VAL A 114 -2.40 8.28 18.19
C VAL A 114 -1.07 8.51 17.49
N GLY A 115 -0.08 8.94 18.26
CA GLY A 115 1.31 8.97 17.84
C GLY A 115 2.04 7.67 18.19
N MET A 116 3.36 7.67 17.98
CA MET A 116 4.22 6.53 18.29
C MET A 116 4.18 6.15 19.79
N ALA A 117 3.91 7.12 20.68
CA ALA A 117 3.89 6.90 22.13
C ALA A 117 2.66 6.11 22.61
N GLU A 118 1.59 6.08 21.82
CA GLU A 118 0.31 5.43 22.13
C GLU A 118 0.22 3.99 21.56
N LEU A 119 1.29 3.51 20.92
CA LEU A 119 1.41 2.14 20.43
C LEU A 119 1.47 1.13 21.57
N GLN A 120 0.81 0.00 21.36
CA GLN A 120 0.76 -1.16 22.26
C GLN A 120 1.51 -2.34 21.66
N ALA A 121 1.92 -3.30 22.50
CA ALA A 121 2.72 -4.45 22.07
C ALA A 121 2.01 -5.33 21.02
N GLU A 122 0.68 -5.27 20.98
CA GLU A 122 -0.16 -6.05 20.09
C GLU A 122 -0.40 -5.37 18.74
N ASP A 123 -0.09 -4.07 18.61
CA ASP A 123 -0.29 -3.31 17.38
C ASP A 123 0.62 -3.79 16.26
N VAL A 124 0.16 -3.61 15.02
CA VAL A 124 0.95 -3.91 13.84
C VAL A 124 1.36 -2.62 13.16
N VAL A 125 2.67 -2.40 13.01
CA VAL A 125 3.22 -1.23 12.35
C VAL A 125 3.79 -1.62 10.99
N LEU A 126 3.40 -0.87 9.97
CA LEU A 126 3.86 -0.97 8.60
C LEU A 126 4.80 0.19 8.29
N LEU A 127 5.88 -0.11 7.58
CA LEU A 127 6.82 0.89 7.09
C LEU A 127 6.52 1.21 5.61
N PRO A 128 6.69 2.48 5.19
CA PRO A 128 6.54 2.89 3.80
C PRO A 128 7.49 2.17 2.84
N ALA A 129 7.13 2.17 1.56
CA ALA A 129 7.95 1.56 0.50
C ALA A 129 9.35 2.18 0.37
N PHE A 130 9.49 3.44 0.78
CA PHE A 130 10.74 4.21 0.74
C PHE A 130 11.56 4.12 2.04
N GLY A 131 11.12 3.33 3.02
CA GLY A 131 11.80 3.14 4.30
C GLY A 131 11.55 4.26 5.31
N VAL A 132 12.24 4.18 6.44
CA VAL A 132 12.25 5.18 7.52
C VAL A 132 13.69 5.37 8.02
N THR A 133 13.96 6.45 8.75
CA THR A 133 15.27 6.65 9.39
C THR A 133 15.44 5.72 10.59
N THR A 134 16.69 5.46 11.00
CA THR A 134 16.97 4.62 12.17
C THR A 134 16.46 5.21 13.48
N ASP A 135 16.32 6.54 13.55
CA ASP A 135 15.80 7.23 14.73
C ASP A 135 14.27 7.08 14.84
N GLU A 136 13.59 6.74 13.74
CA GLU A 136 12.16 6.47 13.65
C GLU A 136 11.82 4.97 13.80
N MET A 137 12.83 4.10 13.89
CA MET A 137 12.69 2.65 14.13
C MET A 137 12.74 2.32 15.61
#